data_AF-A0A7W7QW98-F1
#
_entry.id   AF-A0A7W7QW98-F1
#
_cell.length_a   1.000
_cell.length_b   1.000
_cell.length_c   1.000
_cell.angle_alpha   90.00
_cell.angle_beta   90.00
_cell.angle_gamma   90.00
#
_symmetry.space_group_name_H-M   'P 1'
#
loop_
_entity.id
_entity.type
_entity.pdbx_description
1 polymer ?
#
loop_
_entity_poly.entity_id
_entity_poly.type
_entity_poly.pdbx_seq_one_letter_code
_entity_poly.pdbx_strand_id
1 'polypeptide(L)'
;MTTPPSAVTTCRYPTCEEQPEPPTGPGRPPAYCANPEHTPLTAFRERKRLEAEARGEAAPQQPDDLERPVTMSQVRGAELLRGAEQLAERVIAEMGRVAAELRTVVDPDAAAVEVTAAHATAAEQVASAEARAIAAEQRANLASTATATARAEREQADAVAETALAQAEQAEQRARAEAERAQQAEEALEAERQAHYEEQERLAEQVTAAHEAAKRRAEAAEEQARAAIKQAQAEAAAQIEEARTAQAEAERRAERAEAQAEALTAEIERVRADAKRERDEHHEEQERLAEQVAGAEARAIAAEAAATTRVDQAEAAAAERVERAEREAAAQIRTAHTERDATAAAAQETREQSAQRVAAAERRAERAEASAETLTAEIKRERADVERERKAIAVAHAAQVQAVTTQAEAAERRAERAEQQADIEGAERRALTAQVEQLRAELAAAPEQGEAVEQTAKPPVRRRPRGDAAK
;
A
#
# COMPACT_ATOMS: atom_id res chain seq x y z
N MET A 1 103.36 52.41 41.89
CA MET A 1 104.49 52.94 41.09
C MET A 1 105.55 53.38 42.07
N THR A 2 106.73 52.76 42.03
CA THR A 2 107.78 52.99 43.04
C THR A 2 109.12 53.08 42.31
N THR A 3 109.64 54.30 42.20
CA THR A 3 110.90 54.59 41.51
C THR A 3 112.09 54.17 42.39
N PRO A 4 113.02 53.31 41.93
CA PRO A 4 114.22 52.99 42.68
C PRO A 4 115.22 54.17 42.65
N PRO A 5 115.96 54.44 43.74
CA PRO A 5 116.93 55.53 43.80
C PRO A 5 118.14 55.22 42.90
N SER A 6 118.51 56.19 42.06
CA SER A 6 119.72 56.10 41.24
C SER A 6 120.95 56.36 42.12
N ALA A 7 121.73 55.30 42.39
CA ALA A 7 123.00 55.43 43.10
C ALA A 7 124.01 56.21 42.25
N VAL A 8 124.37 57.42 42.70
CA VAL A 8 125.40 58.25 42.06
C VAL A 8 126.74 57.54 42.19
N THR A 9 127.18 56.89 41.11
CA THR A 9 128.52 56.33 41.02
C THR A 9 129.48 57.47 40.72
N THR A 10 130.54 57.64 41.51
CA THR A 10 131.60 58.62 41.27
C THR A 10 132.80 57.99 40.54
N CYS A 11 133.67 58.83 39.98
CA CYS A 11 134.90 58.41 39.29
C CYS A 11 135.78 57.53 40.19
N ARG A 12 136.33 56.44 39.65
CA ARG A 12 137.17 55.49 40.40
C ARG A 12 138.65 55.91 40.49
N TYR A 13 138.97 57.16 40.18
CA TYR A 13 140.30 57.74 40.34
C TYR A 13 140.46 58.26 41.79
N PRO A 14 141.54 57.93 42.52
CA PRO A 14 141.74 58.44 43.87
C PRO A 14 141.76 59.99 43.87
N THR A 15 141.07 60.61 44.82
CA THR A 15 140.85 62.08 44.95
C THR A 15 139.94 62.75 43.89
N CYS A 16 139.25 62.01 43.02
CA CYS A 16 138.28 62.57 42.08
C CYS A 16 136.82 62.27 42.50
N GLU A 17 135.98 63.31 42.62
CA GLU A 17 134.54 63.19 42.95
C GLU A 17 133.60 63.41 41.75
N GLU A 18 134.14 63.63 40.54
CA GLU A 18 133.34 63.83 39.33
C GLU A 18 132.53 62.59 38.94
N GLN A 19 131.42 62.80 38.22
CA GLN A 19 130.62 61.68 37.70
C GLN A 19 131.32 61.00 36.51
N PRO A 20 131.26 59.66 36.40
CA PRO A 20 131.71 58.92 35.22
C PRO A 20 130.96 59.34 33.96
N GLU A 21 131.58 59.11 32.80
CA GLU A 21 131.00 59.45 31.51
C GLU A 21 129.69 58.67 31.25
N PRO A 22 128.63 59.28 30.70
CA PRO A 22 127.36 58.58 30.45
C PRO A 22 127.53 57.43 29.43
N PRO A 23 126.93 56.25 29.68
CA PRO A 23 127.10 55.09 28.80
C PRO A 23 126.43 55.31 27.43
N THR A 24 127.23 55.23 26.35
CA THR A 24 126.79 55.49 24.97
C THR A 24 126.27 54.26 24.22
N GLY A 25 126.07 53.12 24.89
CA GLY A 25 125.51 51.90 24.29
C GLY A 25 125.28 50.76 25.29
N PRO A 26 124.73 49.61 24.84
CA PRO A 26 124.50 48.44 25.67
C PRO A 26 125.82 47.75 26.03
N GLY A 27 126.43 48.19 27.13
CA GLY A 27 127.68 47.69 27.66
C GLY A 27 127.86 48.05 29.12
N ARG A 28 128.94 47.56 29.75
CA ARG A 28 129.27 47.90 31.14
C ARG A 28 129.62 49.39 31.22
N PRO A 29 128.97 50.20 32.09
CA PRO A 29 129.22 51.63 32.15
C PRO A 29 130.68 51.94 32.51
N PRO A 30 131.26 53.03 31.97
CA PRO A 30 132.65 53.39 32.22
C PRO A 30 132.86 53.77 33.70
N ALA A 31 134.04 53.46 34.23
CA ALA A 31 134.36 53.61 35.65
C ALA A 31 135.10 54.92 35.99
N TYR A 32 135.31 55.80 35.02
CA TYR A 32 136.08 57.04 35.13
C TYR A 32 135.34 58.18 34.40
N CYS A 33 135.65 59.43 34.76
CA CYS A 33 135.10 60.62 34.10
C CYS A 33 135.85 60.93 32.80
N ALA A 34 135.36 61.92 32.03
CA ALA A 34 135.91 62.30 30.73
C ALA A 34 137.30 63.01 30.77
N ASN A 35 137.97 63.05 31.93
CA ASN A 35 139.32 63.58 32.05
C ASN A 35 140.34 62.55 31.48
N PRO A 36 141.14 62.89 30.45
CA PRO A 36 142.09 61.96 29.83
C PRO A 36 143.20 61.48 30.79
N GLU A 37 143.48 62.19 31.88
CA GLU A 37 144.41 61.77 32.93
C GLU A 37 143.82 60.63 33.82
N HIS A 38 142.51 60.43 33.84
CA HIS A 38 141.84 59.48 34.75
C HIS A 38 141.63 58.09 34.13
N THR A 39 142.75 57.37 33.94
CA THR A 39 142.76 56.01 33.39
C THR A 39 143.00 54.94 34.47
N PRO A 40 142.76 53.64 34.21
CA PRO A 40 143.12 52.57 35.16
C PRO A 40 144.60 52.54 35.54
N LEU A 41 145.49 52.89 34.62
CA LEU A 41 146.94 52.84 34.80
C LEU A 41 147.44 54.01 35.67
N THR A 42 146.96 55.22 35.40
CA THR A 42 147.26 56.41 36.21
C THR A 42 146.64 56.26 37.60
N ALA A 43 145.40 55.79 37.72
CA ALA A 43 144.78 55.50 39.02
C ALA A 43 145.54 54.45 39.84
N PHE A 44 146.18 53.46 39.21
CA PHE A 44 147.05 52.50 39.91
C PHE A 44 148.36 53.13 40.37
N ARG A 45 149.02 53.94 39.52
CA ARG A 45 150.24 54.69 39.88
C ARG A 45 149.98 55.67 41.02
N GLU A 46 148.85 56.39 40.99
CA GLU A 46 148.46 57.34 42.02
C GLU A 46 148.15 56.65 43.35
N ARG A 47 147.42 55.51 43.33
CA ARG A 47 147.27 54.67 44.53
C ARG A 47 148.62 54.17 45.06
N LYS A 48 149.58 53.82 44.19
CA LYS A 48 150.92 53.41 44.61
C LYS A 48 151.77 54.56 45.16
N ARG A 49 151.62 55.79 44.66
CA ARG A 49 152.24 56.98 45.26
C ARG A 49 151.65 57.23 46.66
N LEU A 50 150.32 57.26 46.78
CA LEU A 50 149.64 57.47 48.06
C LEU A 50 149.92 56.34 49.07
N GLU A 51 150.03 55.08 48.62
CA GLU A 51 150.44 53.95 49.47
C GLU A 51 151.90 54.01 49.95
N ALA A 52 152.78 54.68 49.20
CA ALA A 52 154.18 54.91 49.56
C ALA A 52 154.33 56.13 50.48
N GLU A 53 153.61 57.22 50.17
CA GLU A 53 153.50 58.42 51.03
C GLU A 53 152.90 58.05 52.40
N ALA A 54 151.87 57.20 52.44
CA ALA A 54 151.28 56.68 53.69
C ALA A 54 152.18 55.69 54.45
N ARG A 55 153.26 55.18 53.83
CA ARG A 55 154.28 54.33 54.47
C ARG A 55 155.57 55.06 54.85
N GLY A 56 155.75 56.30 54.40
CA GLY A 56 156.96 57.09 54.66
C GLY A 56 158.21 56.60 53.93
N GLU A 57 158.05 55.81 52.87
CA GLU A 57 159.15 55.20 52.13
C GLU A 57 159.62 56.11 50.97
N ALA A 58 160.79 56.73 51.14
CA ALA A 58 161.45 57.50 50.08
C ALA A 58 162.02 56.58 48.98
N ALA A 59 162.05 57.08 47.74
CA ALA A 59 162.36 56.30 46.55
C ALA A 59 163.80 55.70 46.54
N PRO A 60 163.98 54.45 46.06
CA PRO A 60 165.30 53.85 45.92
C PRO A 60 166.00 54.29 44.63
N GLN A 61 167.24 54.75 44.75
CA GLN A 61 168.17 54.89 43.62
C GLN A 61 168.88 53.54 43.36
N GLN A 62 169.28 53.31 42.11
CA GLN A 62 170.00 52.10 41.68
C GLN A 62 171.48 52.43 41.43
N PRO A 63 172.45 51.59 41.86
CA PRO A 63 173.88 51.86 41.70
C PRO A 63 174.48 51.19 40.46
N ASP A 64 175.63 51.70 40.01
CA ASP A 64 176.58 51.01 39.12
C ASP A 64 178.02 51.27 39.60
N ASP A 65 178.94 50.35 39.29
CA ASP A 65 180.21 50.14 39.99
C ASP A 65 181.43 50.11 39.02
N LEU A 66 182.64 50.08 39.59
CA LEU A 66 183.96 49.78 38.98
C LEU A 66 184.69 50.92 38.23
N GLU A 67 185.87 51.31 38.74
CA GLU A 67 187.18 51.09 38.05
C GLU A 67 188.41 51.33 38.96
N ARG A 68 189.58 50.82 38.53
CA ARG A 68 190.85 50.60 39.27
C ARG A 68 191.87 51.75 39.08
N PRO A 69 192.98 51.91 39.86
CA PRO A 69 194.11 50.95 39.88
C PRO A 69 194.99 50.87 41.18
N VAL A 70 196.09 50.11 41.09
CA VAL A 70 196.97 49.61 42.16
C VAL A 70 198.34 50.30 42.31
N THR A 71 198.84 50.42 43.54
CA THR A 71 200.21 50.13 44.10
C THR A 71 200.08 50.14 45.65
N MET A 72 200.99 49.72 46.55
CA MET A 72 202.28 48.97 46.56
C MET A 72 202.08 47.70 47.43
N SER A 73 202.71 46.54 47.26
CA SER A 73 204.14 46.16 47.26
C SER A 73 204.87 46.21 48.62
N GLN A 74 204.46 45.38 49.62
CA GLN A 74 205.40 44.79 50.61
C GLN A 74 204.89 43.58 51.48
N VAL A 75 203.61 43.18 51.48
CA VAL A 75 203.06 42.19 52.45
C VAL A 75 202.85 40.75 51.88
N ARG A 76 203.40 40.44 50.70
CA ARG A 76 203.00 39.27 49.88
C ARG A 76 203.60 37.90 50.27
N GLY A 77 204.04 37.70 51.52
CA GLY A 77 204.66 36.44 51.98
C GLY A 77 203.73 35.49 52.76
N ALA A 78 202.84 36.03 53.60
CA ALA A 78 202.15 35.26 54.65
C ALA A 78 200.68 34.89 54.34
N GLU A 79 200.18 35.20 53.14
CA GLU A 79 198.78 34.95 52.74
C GLU A 79 198.64 33.70 51.84
N LEU A 80 199.68 33.35 51.08
CA LEU A 80 199.64 32.21 50.15
C LEU A 80 199.55 30.84 50.85
N LEU A 81 200.05 30.72 52.09
CA LEU A 81 199.91 29.50 52.90
C LEU A 81 198.49 29.34 53.48
N ARG A 82 197.89 30.40 54.03
CA ARG A 82 196.50 30.38 54.53
C ARG A 82 195.48 30.08 53.44
N GLY A 83 195.74 30.47 52.20
CA GLY A 83 194.88 30.14 51.06
C GLY A 83 194.86 28.66 50.69
N ALA A 84 195.93 27.91 50.95
CA ALA A 84 196.01 26.47 50.62
C ALA A 84 195.23 25.60 51.62
N GLU A 85 195.34 25.90 52.92
CA GLU A 85 194.63 25.17 53.99
C GLU A 85 193.10 25.34 53.85
N GLN A 86 192.63 26.57 53.62
CA GLN A 86 191.21 26.88 53.37
C GLN A 86 190.63 26.28 52.07
N LEU A 87 191.47 25.75 51.19
CA LEU A 87 191.03 25.03 50.00
C LEU A 87 190.88 23.53 50.29
N ALA A 88 191.83 22.96 51.04
CA ALA A 88 191.78 21.56 51.47
C ALA A 88 190.56 21.26 52.35
N GLU A 89 190.27 22.11 53.34
CA GLU A 89 189.06 21.99 54.19
C GLU A 89 187.76 22.02 53.35
N ARG A 90 187.73 22.85 52.31
CA ARG A 90 186.57 22.97 51.40
C ARG A 90 186.33 21.70 50.59
N VAL A 91 187.39 21.09 50.06
CA VAL A 91 187.27 19.83 49.29
C VAL A 91 186.82 18.68 50.20
N ILE A 92 187.29 18.64 51.46
CA ILE A 92 186.86 17.65 52.45
C ILE A 92 185.38 17.84 52.81
N ALA A 93 184.94 19.09 53.02
CA ALA A 93 183.53 19.41 53.25
C ALA A 93 182.63 18.98 52.07
N GLU A 94 183.08 19.17 50.83
CA GLU A 94 182.28 18.84 49.64
C GLU A 94 182.22 17.34 49.35
N MET A 95 183.33 16.61 49.53
CA MET A 95 183.32 15.14 49.53
C MET A 95 182.44 14.60 50.67
N GLY A 96 182.39 15.28 51.81
CA GLY A 96 181.46 14.99 52.90
C GLY A 96 179.98 15.16 52.49
N ARG A 97 179.64 16.23 51.77
CA ARG A 97 178.29 16.45 51.22
C ARG A 97 177.92 15.42 50.16
N VAL A 98 178.79 15.14 49.19
CA VAL A 98 178.54 14.13 48.15
C VAL A 98 178.41 12.73 48.75
N ALA A 99 179.19 12.39 49.78
CA ALA A 99 179.05 11.12 50.50
C ALA A 99 177.81 11.05 51.43
N ALA A 100 177.21 12.20 51.78
CA ALA A 100 175.92 12.25 52.46
C ALA A 100 174.77 12.07 51.46
N GLU A 101 174.79 12.79 50.33
CA GLU A 101 173.79 12.64 49.26
C GLU A 101 173.79 11.23 48.66
N LEU A 102 174.97 10.63 48.40
CA LEU A 102 175.07 9.24 47.96
C LEU A 102 174.56 8.25 49.02
N ARG A 103 174.68 8.56 50.32
CA ARG A 103 174.03 7.74 51.35
C ARG A 103 172.51 7.85 51.27
N THR A 104 171.96 9.04 51.07
CA THR A 104 170.50 9.23 50.89
C THR A 104 169.97 8.55 49.62
N VAL A 105 170.73 8.55 48.52
CA VAL A 105 170.35 7.88 47.26
C VAL A 105 170.45 6.36 47.33
N VAL A 106 171.31 5.81 48.19
CA VAL A 106 171.49 4.36 48.41
C VAL A 106 170.81 3.92 49.72
N ASP A 107 170.00 4.78 50.34
CA ASP A 107 169.18 4.46 51.52
C ASP A 107 167.86 3.81 51.05
N PRO A 108 167.69 2.48 51.20
CA PRO A 108 166.47 1.81 50.79
C PRO A 108 165.27 2.23 51.66
N ASP A 109 165.50 2.72 52.88
CA ASP A 109 164.42 3.17 53.77
C ASP A 109 163.92 4.55 53.32
N ALA A 110 164.81 5.44 52.85
CA ALA A 110 164.41 6.71 52.22
C ALA A 110 163.57 6.47 50.94
N ALA A 111 164.04 5.57 50.07
CA ALA A 111 163.28 5.18 48.88
C ALA A 111 161.95 4.48 49.21
N ALA A 112 161.90 3.65 50.26
CA ALA A 112 160.67 3.03 50.74
C ALA A 112 159.68 4.06 51.33
N VAL A 113 160.16 5.11 52.00
CA VAL A 113 159.34 6.23 52.47
C VAL A 113 158.78 7.03 51.28
N GLU A 114 159.59 7.34 50.26
CA GLU A 114 159.10 8.01 49.04
C GLU A 114 158.08 7.17 48.27
N VAL A 115 158.31 5.87 48.11
CA VAL A 115 157.36 4.94 47.47
C VAL A 115 156.09 4.80 48.29
N THR A 116 156.18 4.75 49.63
CA THR A 116 155.00 4.72 50.52
C THR A 116 154.22 6.02 50.46
N ALA A 117 154.90 7.18 50.41
CA ALA A 117 154.28 8.49 50.23
C ALA A 117 153.62 8.60 48.84
N ALA A 118 154.27 8.15 47.77
CA ALA A 118 153.71 8.12 46.43
C ALA A 118 152.48 7.20 46.34
N HIS A 119 152.51 6.02 46.99
CA HIS A 119 151.34 5.15 47.10
C HIS A 119 150.22 5.77 47.95
N ALA A 120 150.53 6.49 49.03
CA ALA A 120 149.55 7.21 49.83
C ALA A 120 148.89 8.34 49.03
N THR A 121 149.67 9.16 48.31
CA THR A 121 149.15 10.21 47.42
C THR A 121 148.37 9.62 46.24
N ALA A 122 148.80 8.49 45.66
CA ALA A 122 148.05 7.80 44.61
C ALA A 122 146.72 7.25 45.14
N ALA A 123 146.72 6.65 46.34
CA ALA A 123 145.50 6.18 47.00
C ALA A 123 144.55 7.33 47.36
N GLU A 124 145.06 8.48 47.81
CA GLU A 124 144.28 9.70 48.04
C GLU A 124 143.68 10.24 46.73
N GLN A 125 144.45 10.28 45.64
CA GLN A 125 143.97 10.69 44.32
C GLN A 125 142.90 9.75 43.77
N VAL A 126 143.07 8.43 43.93
CA VAL A 126 142.06 7.42 43.57
C VAL A 126 140.80 7.60 44.41
N ALA A 127 140.91 7.65 45.74
CA ALA A 127 139.76 7.88 46.63
C ALA A 127 139.04 9.21 46.33
N SER A 128 139.78 10.27 45.99
CA SER A 128 139.22 11.56 45.55
C SER A 128 138.58 11.50 44.17
N ALA A 129 139.08 10.67 43.25
CA ALA A 129 138.45 10.42 41.95
C ALA A 129 137.17 9.58 42.09
N GLU A 130 137.20 8.51 42.90
CA GLU A 130 136.05 7.65 43.22
C GLU A 130 134.96 8.45 43.96
N ALA A 131 135.32 9.24 44.97
CA ALA A 131 134.36 10.12 45.66
C ALA A 131 133.72 11.14 44.71
N ARG A 132 134.49 11.70 43.75
CA ARG A 132 133.94 12.59 42.71
C ARG A 132 133.04 11.85 41.71
N ALA A 133 133.36 10.61 41.35
CA ALA A 133 132.55 9.76 40.48
C ALA A 133 131.22 9.38 41.14
N ILE A 134 131.26 8.86 42.38
CA ILE A 134 130.07 8.53 43.18
C ILE A 134 129.19 9.78 43.36
N ALA A 135 129.78 10.94 43.67
CA ALA A 135 129.03 12.19 43.79
C ALA A 135 128.44 12.67 42.44
N ALA A 136 129.08 12.36 41.31
CA ALA A 136 128.55 12.65 39.98
C ALA A 136 127.39 11.73 39.61
N GLU A 137 127.51 10.43 39.89
CA GLU A 137 126.43 9.44 39.72
C GLU A 137 125.23 9.76 40.59
N GLN A 138 125.43 10.10 41.87
CA GLN A 138 124.37 10.56 42.77
C GLN A 138 123.65 11.80 42.22
N ARG A 139 124.40 12.81 41.73
CA ARG A 139 123.79 13.98 41.08
C ARG A 139 123.03 13.63 39.80
N ALA A 140 123.57 12.75 38.97
CA ALA A 140 122.92 12.29 37.74
C ALA A 140 121.63 11.52 38.03
N ASN A 141 121.65 10.62 39.03
CA ASN A 141 120.48 9.87 39.48
C ASN A 141 119.41 10.81 40.06
N LEU A 142 119.78 11.77 40.91
CA LEU A 142 118.85 12.78 41.44
C LEU A 142 118.26 13.68 40.34
N ALA A 143 119.04 14.06 39.33
CA ALA A 143 118.54 14.81 38.19
C ALA A 143 117.60 13.96 37.31
N SER A 144 117.91 12.68 37.13
CA SER A 144 117.07 11.72 36.39
C SER A 144 115.73 11.48 37.10
N THR A 145 115.73 11.25 38.43
CA THR A 145 114.49 11.10 39.19
C THR A 145 113.68 12.39 39.23
N ALA A 146 114.31 13.55 39.41
CA ALA A 146 113.61 14.84 39.33
C ALA A 146 112.97 15.08 37.95
N THR A 147 113.65 14.71 36.86
CA THR A 147 113.12 14.79 35.50
C THR A 147 111.95 13.83 35.28
N ALA A 148 112.04 12.59 35.80
CA ALA A 148 110.97 11.60 35.73
C ALA A 148 109.73 12.04 36.52
N THR A 149 109.91 12.57 37.74
CA THR A 149 108.81 13.12 38.55
C THR A 149 108.15 14.31 37.86
N ALA A 150 108.93 15.29 37.39
CA ALA A 150 108.38 16.47 36.71
C ALA A 150 107.63 16.09 35.41
N ARG A 151 108.07 15.02 34.72
CA ARG A 151 107.35 14.46 33.58
C ARG A 151 106.03 13.80 33.99
N ALA A 152 106.03 12.99 35.04
CA ALA A 152 104.82 12.34 35.55
C ALA A 152 103.79 13.35 36.08
N GLU A 153 104.24 14.38 36.81
CA GLU A 153 103.40 15.50 37.26
C GLU A 153 102.76 16.25 36.09
N ARG A 154 103.54 16.49 35.02
CA ARG A 154 103.00 17.08 33.78
C ARG A 154 101.99 16.17 33.09
N GLU A 155 102.31 14.89 32.88
CA GLU A 155 101.40 13.94 32.24
C GLU A 155 100.08 13.79 33.05
N GLN A 156 100.15 13.86 34.38
CA GLN A 156 98.97 13.91 35.25
C GLN A 156 98.20 15.24 35.12
N ALA A 157 98.90 16.38 35.06
CA ALA A 157 98.26 17.69 34.88
C ALA A 157 97.57 17.82 33.51
N ASP A 158 98.22 17.34 32.44
CA ASP A 158 97.68 17.30 31.08
C ASP A 158 96.42 16.39 31.05
N ALA A 159 96.45 15.21 31.67
CA ALA A 159 95.28 14.31 31.75
C ALA A 159 94.10 14.88 32.59
N VAL A 160 94.39 15.63 33.66
CA VAL A 160 93.37 16.35 34.44
C VAL A 160 92.77 17.49 33.63
N ALA A 161 93.59 18.23 32.86
CA ALA A 161 93.12 19.29 31.98
C ALA A 161 92.23 18.74 30.84
N GLU A 162 92.63 17.65 30.18
CA GLU A 162 91.81 16.97 29.16
C GLU A 162 90.47 16.51 29.74
N THR A 163 90.48 15.92 30.95
CA THR A 163 89.24 15.50 31.63
C THR A 163 88.34 16.68 31.96
N ALA A 164 88.91 17.80 32.45
CA ALA A 164 88.16 19.00 32.77
C ALA A 164 87.57 19.68 31.51
N LEU A 165 88.31 19.70 30.40
CA LEU A 165 87.82 20.20 29.11
C LEU A 165 86.68 19.33 28.58
N ALA A 166 86.81 18.00 28.58
CA ALA A 166 85.76 17.09 28.15
C ALA A 166 84.48 17.21 29.02
N GLN A 167 84.64 17.44 30.34
CA GLN A 167 83.52 17.71 31.24
C GLN A 167 82.87 19.07 30.95
N ALA A 168 83.64 20.11 30.65
CA ALA A 168 83.14 21.43 30.29
C ALA A 168 82.37 21.40 28.95
N GLU A 169 82.92 20.76 27.92
CA GLU A 169 82.24 20.55 26.63
C GLU A 169 80.94 19.75 26.81
N GLN A 170 80.95 18.69 27.62
CA GLN A 170 79.74 17.91 27.90
C GLN A 170 78.70 18.73 28.67
N ALA A 171 79.12 19.58 29.62
CA ALA A 171 78.22 20.47 30.35
C ALA A 171 77.62 21.53 29.41
N GLU A 172 78.41 22.10 28.50
CA GLU A 172 77.94 23.05 27.50
C GLU A 172 76.95 22.40 26.51
N GLN A 173 77.25 21.20 26.00
CA GLN A 173 76.33 20.46 25.14
C GLN A 173 74.99 20.16 25.83
N ARG A 174 75.01 19.79 27.11
CA ARG A 174 73.79 19.59 27.92
C ARG A 174 73.01 20.90 28.09
N ALA A 175 73.69 21.99 28.42
CA ALA A 175 73.06 23.30 28.59
C ALA A 175 72.44 23.82 27.29
N ARG A 176 73.12 23.66 26.14
CA ARG A 176 72.56 23.98 24.81
C ARG A 176 71.34 23.13 24.50
N ALA A 177 71.40 21.82 24.68
CA ALA A 177 70.27 20.91 24.47
C ALA A 177 69.10 21.13 25.46
N GLU A 178 69.35 21.68 26.65
CA GLU A 178 68.31 22.11 27.59
C GLU A 178 67.68 23.45 27.16
N ALA A 179 68.48 24.43 26.73
CA ALA A 179 67.99 25.68 26.17
C ALA A 179 67.14 25.48 24.90
N GLU A 180 67.58 24.63 23.98
CA GLU A 180 66.81 24.27 22.77
C GLU A 180 65.47 23.61 23.11
N ARG A 181 65.44 22.70 24.11
CA ARG A 181 64.20 22.08 24.60
C ARG A 181 63.28 23.08 25.31
N ALA A 182 63.84 24.04 26.05
CA ALA A 182 63.08 25.11 26.68
C ALA A 182 62.43 26.02 25.62
N GLN A 183 63.19 26.45 24.60
CA GLN A 183 62.68 27.23 23.47
C GLN A 183 61.57 26.50 22.71
N GLN A 184 61.76 25.22 22.39
CA GLN A 184 60.72 24.40 21.75
C GLN A 184 59.46 24.25 22.61
N ALA A 185 59.59 24.20 23.94
CA ALA A 185 58.46 24.17 24.85
C ALA A 185 57.74 25.53 24.93
N GLU A 186 58.47 26.65 24.91
CA GLU A 186 57.89 28.00 24.85
C GLU A 186 57.15 28.23 23.53
N GLU A 187 57.75 27.88 22.39
CA GLU A 187 57.11 27.94 21.07
C GLU A 187 55.85 27.06 20.99
N ALA A 188 55.89 25.85 21.56
CA ALA A 188 54.71 24.97 21.62
C ALA A 188 53.58 25.55 22.49
N LEU A 189 53.92 26.16 23.63
CA LEU A 189 52.93 26.82 24.51
C LEU A 189 52.36 28.09 23.87
N GLU A 190 53.13 28.86 23.10
CA GLU A 190 52.58 29.98 22.33
C GLU A 190 51.68 29.51 21.19
N ALA A 191 52.04 28.45 20.47
CA ALA A 191 51.19 27.85 19.44
C ALA A 191 49.88 27.31 20.02
N GLU A 192 49.91 26.63 21.19
CA GLU A 192 48.70 26.16 21.89
C GLU A 192 47.83 27.34 22.34
N ARG A 193 48.43 28.39 22.94
CA ARG A 193 47.71 29.61 23.32
C ARG A 193 47.05 30.28 22.11
N GLN A 194 47.76 30.40 20.99
CA GLN A 194 47.21 30.99 19.77
C GLN A 194 46.05 30.16 19.22
N ALA A 195 46.21 28.84 19.11
CA ALA A 195 45.13 27.96 18.67
C ALA A 195 43.88 28.07 19.56
N HIS A 196 44.07 28.18 20.89
CA HIS A 196 42.97 28.38 21.83
C HIS A 196 42.31 29.78 21.69
N TYR A 197 43.06 30.85 21.40
CA TYR A 197 42.46 32.16 21.09
C TYR A 197 41.65 32.12 19.78
N GLU A 198 42.18 31.49 18.73
CA GLU A 198 41.48 31.31 17.45
C GLU A 198 40.21 30.45 17.62
N GLU A 199 40.24 29.42 18.46
CA GLU A 199 39.04 28.64 18.82
C GLU A 199 38.02 29.48 19.59
N GLN A 200 38.45 30.28 20.59
CA GLN A 200 37.56 31.17 21.33
C GLN A 200 36.90 32.24 20.44
N GLU A 201 37.65 32.84 19.51
CA GLU A 201 37.13 33.80 18.54
C GLU A 201 36.07 33.14 17.64
N ARG A 202 36.38 31.96 17.07
CA ARG A 202 35.43 31.19 16.25
C ARG A 202 34.19 30.74 17.03
N LEU A 203 34.29 30.45 18.32
CA LEU A 203 33.15 30.13 19.18
C LEU A 203 32.30 31.38 19.47
N ALA A 204 32.93 32.54 19.72
CA ALA A 204 32.24 33.81 19.91
C ALA A 204 31.48 34.26 18.65
N GLU A 205 32.10 34.11 17.47
CA GLU A 205 31.43 34.33 16.18
C GLU A 205 30.23 33.41 15.99
N GLN A 206 30.37 32.11 16.27
CA GLN A 206 29.27 31.14 16.18
C GLN A 206 28.11 31.47 17.12
N VAL A 207 28.40 31.87 18.37
CA VAL A 207 27.37 32.29 19.33
C VAL A 207 26.66 33.56 18.85
N THR A 208 27.40 34.54 18.32
CA THR A 208 26.82 35.78 17.78
C THR A 208 25.94 35.49 16.55
N ALA A 209 26.42 34.66 15.62
CA ALA A 209 25.67 34.25 14.43
C ALA A 209 24.40 33.45 14.79
N ALA A 210 24.49 32.57 15.79
CA ALA A 210 23.34 31.81 16.31
C ALA A 210 22.32 32.72 16.99
N HIS A 211 22.75 33.72 17.76
CA HIS A 211 21.89 34.71 18.40
C HIS A 211 21.13 35.55 17.35
N GLU A 212 21.82 36.08 16.35
CA GLU A 212 21.18 36.84 15.26
C GLU A 212 20.25 35.98 14.39
N ALA A 213 20.58 34.70 14.19
CA ALA A 213 19.68 33.76 13.53
C ALA A 213 18.43 33.44 14.37
N ALA A 214 18.56 33.31 15.70
CA ALA A 214 17.44 33.11 16.61
C ALA A 214 16.53 34.35 16.66
N LYS A 215 17.11 35.56 16.73
CA LYS A 215 16.39 36.83 16.70
C LYS A 215 15.57 36.97 15.41
N ARG A 216 16.18 36.78 14.24
CA ARG A 216 15.45 36.83 12.95
C ARG A 216 14.32 35.81 12.86
N ARG A 217 14.47 34.62 13.45
CA ARG A 217 13.40 33.61 13.53
C ARG A 217 12.26 34.04 14.45
N ALA A 218 12.56 34.68 15.58
CA ALA A 218 11.56 35.21 16.49
C ALA A 218 10.77 36.36 15.84
N GLU A 219 11.46 37.31 15.21
CA GLU A 219 10.84 38.43 14.46
C GLU A 219 9.91 37.90 13.34
N ALA A 220 10.39 36.95 12.53
CA ALA A 220 9.57 36.33 11.49
C ALA A 220 8.37 35.56 12.03
N ALA A 221 8.51 34.87 13.18
CA ALA A 221 7.42 34.16 13.83
C ALA A 221 6.37 35.14 14.40
N GLU A 222 6.78 36.28 14.96
CA GLU A 222 5.87 37.35 15.37
C GLU A 222 5.11 37.96 14.19
N GLU A 223 5.78 38.23 13.06
CA GLU A 223 5.12 38.74 11.86
C GLU A 223 4.09 37.74 11.30
N GLN A 224 4.46 36.46 11.22
CA GLN A 224 3.56 35.38 10.82
C GLN A 224 2.36 35.25 11.76
N ALA A 225 2.58 35.29 13.08
CA ALA A 225 1.49 35.25 14.06
C ALA A 225 0.55 36.46 13.93
N ARG A 226 1.10 37.67 13.75
CA ARG A 226 0.31 38.89 13.51
C ARG A 226 -0.49 38.83 12.20
N ALA A 227 0.09 38.24 11.15
CA ALA A 227 -0.62 38.03 9.87
C ALA A 227 -1.75 37.01 10.01
N ALA A 228 -1.49 35.86 10.66
CA ALA A 228 -2.49 34.83 10.92
C ALA A 228 -3.65 35.33 11.79
N ILE A 229 -3.37 36.13 12.83
CA ILE A 229 -4.41 36.77 13.66
C ILE A 229 -5.28 37.72 12.82
N LYS A 230 -4.67 38.56 11.98
CA LYS A 230 -5.42 39.47 11.09
C LYS A 230 -6.28 38.70 10.09
N GLN A 231 -5.76 37.61 9.52
CA GLN A 231 -6.50 36.76 8.60
C GLN A 231 -7.70 36.10 9.31
N ALA A 232 -7.48 35.47 10.46
CA ALA A 232 -8.55 34.84 11.25
C ALA A 232 -9.61 35.86 11.70
N GLN A 233 -9.22 37.09 12.03
CA GLN A 233 -10.16 38.19 12.32
C GLN A 233 -10.99 38.59 11.09
N ALA A 234 -10.39 38.67 9.90
CA ALA A 234 -11.09 38.98 8.66
C ALA A 234 -12.05 37.85 8.24
N GLU A 235 -11.62 36.59 8.36
CA GLU A 235 -12.46 35.40 8.11
C GLU A 235 -13.63 35.32 9.09
N ALA A 236 -13.40 35.54 10.39
CA ALA A 236 -14.46 35.58 11.40
C ALA A 236 -15.45 36.73 11.15
N ALA A 237 -14.96 37.92 10.76
CA ALA A 237 -15.83 39.04 10.39
C ALA A 237 -16.69 38.73 9.15
N ALA A 238 -16.11 38.09 8.13
CA ALA A 238 -16.85 37.66 6.94
C ALA A 238 -17.92 36.61 7.28
N GLN A 239 -17.61 35.61 8.11
CA GLN A 239 -18.57 34.62 8.58
C GLN A 239 -19.71 35.23 9.40
N ILE A 240 -19.44 36.26 10.22
CA ILE A 240 -20.45 36.99 10.98
C ILE A 240 -21.40 37.76 10.04
N GLU A 241 -20.88 38.43 9.01
CA GLU A 241 -21.71 39.15 8.03
C GLU A 241 -22.50 38.20 7.12
N GLU A 242 -21.93 37.06 6.73
CA GLU A 242 -22.65 35.99 6.01
C GLU A 242 -23.79 35.43 6.88
N ALA A 243 -23.53 35.10 8.14
CA ALA A 243 -24.54 34.62 9.08
C ALA A 243 -25.66 35.65 9.32
N ARG A 244 -25.32 36.94 9.46
CA ARG A 244 -26.29 38.04 9.55
C ARG A 244 -27.15 38.15 8.29
N THR A 245 -26.54 38.03 7.12
CA THR A 245 -27.25 38.08 5.83
C THR A 245 -28.21 36.90 5.70
N ALA A 246 -27.74 35.68 6.00
CA ALA A 246 -28.56 34.47 5.99
C ALA A 246 -29.71 34.53 7.02
N GLN A 247 -29.48 35.10 8.21
CA GLN A 247 -30.53 35.34 9.20
C GLN A 247 -31.59 36.31 8.66
N ALA A 248 -31.18 37.47 8.13
CA ALA A 248 -32.12 38.44 7.55
C ALA A 248 -32.89 37.88 6.33
N GLU A 249 -32.31 36.95 5.58
CA GLU A 249 -33.03 36.20 4.53
C GLU A 249 -33.95 35.10 5.08
N ALA A 250 -33.65 34.51 6.23
CA ALA A 250 -34.57 33.59 6.92
C ALA A 250 -35.77 34.34 7.50
N GLU A 251 -35.54 35.48 8.17
CA GLU A 251 -36.58 36.37 8.71
C GLU A 251 -37.51 36.86 7.58
N ARG A 252 -36.97 37.41 6.49
CA ARG A 252 -37.76 37.82 5.31
C ARG A 252 -38.48 36.67 4.59
N ARG A 253 -38.09 35.41 4.80
CA ARG A 253 -38.83 34.24 4.31
C ARG A 253 -39.94 33.85 5.28
N ALA A 254 -39.72 33.95 6.59
CA ALA A 254 -40.75 33.74 7.61
C ALA A 254 -41.87 34.77 7.46
N GLU A 255 -41.56 36.07 7.39
CA GLU A 255 -42.54 37.16 7.17
C GLU A 255 -43.41 36.92 5.92
N ARG A 256 -42.81 36.45 4.81
CA ARG A 256 -43.55 36.11 3.59
C ARG A 256 -44.44 34.89 3.77
N ALA A 257 -43.98 33.87 4.48
CA ALA A 257 -44.75 32.66 4.75
C ALA A 257 -45.94 32.96 5.68
N GLU A 258 -45.75 33.83 6.68
CA GLU A 258 -46.81 34.33 7.55
C GLU A 258 -47.84 35.14 6.75
N ALA A 259 -47.41 36.13 5.96
CA ALA A 259 -48.31 36.90 5.09
C ALA A 259 -49.07 36.02 4.07
N GLN A 260 -48.44 34.95 3.55
CA GLN A 260 -49.10 33.96 2.70
C GLN A 260 -50.12 33.12 3.48
N ALA A 261 -49.82 32.71 4.71
CA ALA A 261 -50.74 31.97 5.58
C ALA A 261 -51.95 32.82 5.99
N GLU A 262 -51.76 34.11 6.30
CA GLU A 262 -52.84 35.07 6.54
C GLU A 262 -53.72 35.25 5.29
N ALA A 263 -53.11 35.43 4.11
CA ALA A 263 -53.84 35.56 2.85
C ALA A 263 -54.67 34.32 2.52
N LEU A 264 -54.10 33.12 2.68
CA LEU A 264 -54.81 31.85 2.51
C LEU A 264 -55.92 31.66 3.55
N THR A 265 -55.71 32.11 4.79
CA THR A 265 -56.75 32.07 5.83
C THR A 265 -57.94 32.96 5.46
N ALA A 266 -57.67 34.19 5.00
CA ALA A 266 -58.70 35.12 4.53
C ALA A 266 -59.42 34.61 3.26
N GLU A 267 -58.72 33.89 2.37
CA GLU A 267 -59.33 33.22 1.22
C GLU A 267 -60.24 32.06 1.64
N ILE A 268 -59.79 31.21 2.58
CA ILE A 268 -60.61 30.13 3.16
C ILE A 268 -61.86 30.70 3.86
N GLU A 269 -61.75 31.83 4.55
CA GLU A 269 -62.90 32.49 5.17
C GLU A 269 -63.89 33.03 4.13
N ARG A 270 -63.41 33.63 3.03
CA ARG A 270 -64.25 34.03 1.90
C ARG A 270 -64.96 32.82 1.29
N VAL A 271 -64.22 31.77 0.92
CA VAL A 271 -64.81 30.54 0.36
C VAL A 271 -65.84 29.91 1.31
N ARG A 272 -65.60 29.93 2.63
CA ARG A 272 -66.58 29.47 3.62
C ARG A 272 -67.82 30.36 3.71
N ALA A 273 -67.66 31.69 3.59
CA ALA A 273 -68.78 32.63 3.57
C ALA A 273 -69.58 32.50 2.27
N ASP A 274 -68.92 32.26 1.15
CA ASP A 274 -69.51 32.09 -0.18
C ASP A 274 -70.28 30.77 -0.25
N ALA A 275 -69.65 29.65 0.11
CA ALA A 275 -70.30 28.34 0.22
C ALA A 275 -71.40 28.30 1.30
N LYS A 276 -71.38 29.21 2.30
CA LYS A 276 -72.53 29.40 3.19
C LYS A 276 -73.69 30.04 2.44
N ARG A 277 -73.48 31.14 1.72
CA ARG A 277 -74.53 31.81 0.93
C ARG A 277 -75.13 30.86 -0.11
N GLU A 278 -74.32 30.12 -0.86
CA GLU A 278 -74.80 29.12 -1.82
C GLU A 278 -75.69 28.04 -1.16
N ARG A 279 -75.35 27.57 0.04
CA ARG A 279 -76.21 26.63 0.79
C ARG A 279 -77.49 27.27 1.30
N ASP A 280 -77.42 28.51 1.79
CA ASP A 280 -78.60 29.24 2.28
C ASP A 280 -79.55 29.49 1.07
N GLU A 281 -79.03 29.89 -0.09
CA GLU A 281 -79.76 30.06 -1.37
C GLU A 281 -80.38 28.73 -1.86
N HIS A 282 -79.62 27.62 -1.86
CA HIS A 282 -80.16 26.31 -2.20
C HIS A 282 -81.20 25.80 -1.18
N HIS A 283 -81.10 26.18 0.09
CA HIS A 283 -82.11 25.83 1.09
C HIS A 283 -83.42 26.58 0.81
N GLU A 284 -83.37 27.88 0.53
CA GLU A 284 -84.55 28.64 0.08
C GLU A 284 -85.14 28.07 -1.23
N GLU A 285 -84.30 27.65 -2.18
CA GLU A 285 -84.75 27.01 -3.42
C GLU A 285 -85.47 25.68 -3.12
N GLN A 286 -84.92 24.85 -2.23
CA GLN A 286 -85.57 23.61 -1.80
C GLN A 286 -86.89 23.85 -1.06
N GLU A 287 -86.99 24.88 -0.21
CA GLU A 287 -88.26 25.25 0.44
C GLU A 287 -89.30 25.69 -0.59
N ARG A 288 -88.93 26.54 -1.56
CA ARG A 288 -89.82 26.96 -2.66
C ARG A 288 -90.27 25.77 -3.52
N LEU A 289 -89.39 24.81 -3.79
CA LEU A 289 -89.73 23.58 -4.52
C LEU A 289 -90.64 22.66 -3.69
N ALA A 290 -90.39 22.52 -2.39
CA ALA A 290 -91.26 21.75 -1.49
C ALA A 290 -92.66 22.36 -1.39
N GLU A 291 -92.78 23.69 -1.33
CA GLU A 291 -94.07 24.40 -1.36
C GLU A 291 -94.80 24.20 -2.70
N GLN A 292 -94.08 24.23 -3.83
CA GLN A 292 -94.65 23.92 -5.15
C GLN A 292 -95.14 22.47 -5.26
N VAL A 293 -94.40 21.51 -4.71
CA VAL A 293 -94.78 20.09 -4.68
C VAL A 293 -96.00 19.89 -3.78
N ALA A 294 -96.00 20.41 -2.55
CA ALA A 294 -97.15 20.34 -1.65
C ALA A 294 -98.40 20.99 -2.27
N GLY A 295 -98.24 22.12 -2.97
CA GLY A 295 -99.32 22.75 -3.74
C GLY A 295 -99.79 21.92 -4.94
N ALA A 296 -98.92 21.11 -5.56
CA ALA A 296 -99.30 20.16 -6.61
C ALA A 296 -100.04 18.94 -6.05
N GLU A 297 -99.56 18.37 -4.94
CA GLU A 297 -100.20 17.25 -4.25
C GLU A 297 -101.60 17.62 -3.73
N ALA A 298 -101.76 18.81 -3.13
CA ALA A 298 -103.07 19.31 -2.70
C ALA A 298 -104.06 19.44 -3.87
N ARG A 299 -103.58 19.84 -5.07
CA ARG A 299 -104.40 19.88 -6.29
C ARG A 299 -104.74 18.48 -6.81
N ALA A 300 -103.82 17.52 -6.70
CA ALA A 300 -104.06 16.13 -7.08
C ALA A 300 -105.12 15.48 -6.18
N ILE A 301 -104.99 15.62 -4.87
CA ILE A 301 -105.96 15.12 -3.87
C ILE A 301 -107.35 15.74 -4.09
N ALA A 302 -107.42 17.04 -4.37
CA ALA A 302 -108.69 17.71 -4.69
C ALA A 302 -109.32 17.21 -6.00
N ALA A 303 -108.51 16.90 -7.02
CA ALA A 303 -108.98 16.33 -8.27
C ALA A 303 -109.48 14.88 -8.11
N GLU A 304 -108.81 14.08 -7.27
CA GLU A 304 -109.19 12.71 -6.95
C GLU A 304 -110.50 12.65 -6.15
N ALA A 305 -110.65 13.49 -5.12
CA ALA A 305 -111.91 13.64 -4.38
C ALA A 305 -113.08 14.05 -5.30
N ALA A 306 -112.84 14.99 -6.23
CA ALA A 306 -113.83 15.40 -7.22
C ALA A 306 -114.15 14.32 -8.27
N ALA A 307 -113.26 13.34 -8.49
CA ALA A 307 -113.55 12.18 -9.32
C ALA A 307 -114.46 11.18 -8.58
N THR A 308 -114.16 10.87 -7.31
CA THR A 308 -114.98 9.98 -6.48
C THR A 308 -116.44 10.47 -6.37
N THR A 309 -116.64 11.76 -6.06
CA THR A 309 -118.01 12.34 -5.99
C THR A 309 -118.80 12.22 -7.29
N ARG A 310 -118.14 12.18 -8.47
CA ARG A 310 -118.83 11.96 -9.76
C ARG A 310 -119.21 10.51 -9.98
N VAL A 311 -118.44 9.55 -9.42
CA VAL A 311 -118.78 8.13 -9.44
C VAL A 311 -120.02 7.89 -8.56
N ASP A 312 -120.02 8.40 -7.32
CA ASP A 312 -121.16 8.30 -6.41
C ASP A 312 -122.46 8.85 -7.03
N GLN A 313 -122.38 9.99 -7.72
CA GLN A 313 -123.50 10.61 -8.44
C GLN A 313 -123.97 9.78 -9.65
N ALA A 314 -123.05 9.09 -10.35
CA ALA A 314 -123.38 8.22 -11.47
C ALA A 314 -124.07 6.92 -11.01
N GLU A 315 -123.65 6.36 -9.87
CA GLU A 315 -124.24 5.17 -9.26
C GLU A 315 -125.64 5.44 -8.70
N ALA A 316 -125.85 6.56 -8.00
CA ALA A 316 -127.18 6.99 -7.56
C ALA A 316 -128.16 7.15 -8.73
N ALA A 317 -127.70 7.78 -9.83
CA ALA A 317 -128.50 7.90 -11.06
C ALA A 317 -128.73 6.56 -11.78
N ALA A 318 -127.88 5.55 -11.57
CA ALA A 318 -128.10 4.20 -12.09
C ALA A 318 -129.17 3.44 -11.30
N ALA A 319 -129.16 3.56 -9.96
CA ALA A 319 -130.16 2.93 -9.09
C ALA A 319 -131.60 3.41 -9.41
N GLU A 320 -131.83 4.71 -9.57
CA GLU A 320 -133.15 5.26 -9.95
C GLU A 320 -133.65 4.77 -11.32
N ARG A 321 -132.73 4.46 -12.26
CA ARG A 321 -133.09 3.94 -13.60
C ARG A 321 -133.51 2.47 -13.53
N VAL A 322 -132.85 1.67 -12.69
CA VAL A 322 -133.22 0.25 -12.45
C VAL A 322 -134.59 0.16 -11.77
N GLU A 323 -134.82 0.92 -10.70
CA GLU A 323 -136.09 0.88 -9.96
C GLU A 323 -137.29 1.32 -10.82
N ARG A 324 -137.08 2.26 -11.76
CA ARG A 324 -138.12 2.67 -12.72
C ARG A 324 -138.42 1.58 -13.74
N ALA A 325 -137.38 0.94 -14.29
CA ALA A 325 -137.52 -0.18 -15.24
C ALA A 325 -138.20 -1.40 -14.61
N GLU A 326 -137.92 -1.72 -13.34
CA GLU A 326 -138.56 -2.84 -12.63
C GLU A 326 -140.05 -2.63 -12.41
N ARG A 327 -140.49 -1.40 -12.09
CA ARG A 327 -141.91 -1.07 -11.94
C ARG A 327 -142.68 -1.16 -13.26
N GLU A 328 -142.06 -0.74 -14.37
CA GLU A 328 -142.63 -0.84 -15.72
C GLU A 328 -142.67 -2.30 -16.22
N ALA A 329 -141.60 -3.07 -16.01
CA ALA A 329 -141.57 -4.50 -16.31
C ALA A 329 -142.62 -5.29 -15.51
N ALA A 330 -142.77 -5.02 -14.21
CA ALA A 330 -143.79 -5.67 -13.38
C ALA A 330 -145.24 -5.36 -13.81
N ALA A 331 -145.48 -4.19 -14.41
CA ALA A 331 -146.78 -3.87 -15.01
C ALA A 331 -147.01 -4.64 -16.32
N GLN A 332 -146.02 -4.66 -17.22
CA GLN A 332 -146.10 -5.37 -18.50
C GLN A 332 -146.24 -6.90 -18.31
N ILE A 333 -145.53 -7.48 -17.35
CA ILE A 333 -145.62 -8.91 -17.00
C ILE A 333 -147.03 -9.29 -16.53
N ARG A 334 -147.70 -8.45 -15.72
CA ARG A 334 -149.07 -8.74 -15.26
C ARG A 334 -150.09 -8.74 -16.40
N THR A 335 -150.02 -7.76 -17.31
CA THR A 335 -150.91 -7.71 -18.49
C THR A 335 -150.64 -8.89 -19.43
N ALA A 336 -149.36 -9.21 -19.69
CA ALA A 336 -148.97 -10.36 -20.50
C ALA A 336 -149.42 -11.70 -19.89
N HIS A 337 -149.44 -11.85 -18.56
CA HIS A 337 -149.96 -13.06 -17.92
C HIS A 337 -151.47 -13.22 -18.08
N THR A 338 -152.27 -12.16 -17.89
CA THR A 338 -153.72 -12.24 -18.11
C THR A 338 -154.10 -12.54 -19.56
N GLU A 339 -153.37 -11.99 -20.53
CA GLU A 339 -153.60 -12.26 -21.95
C GLU A 339 -153.10 -13.66 -22.37
N ARG A 340 -151.98 -14.11 -21.80
CA ARG A 340 -151.44 -15.47 -22.01
C ARG A 340 -152.33 -16.54 -21.39
N ASP A 341 -152.91 -16.30 -20.22
CA ASP A 341 -153.72 -17.31 -19.53
C ASP A 341 -155.14 -17.38 -20.13
N ALA A 342 -155.67 -16.27 -20.66
CA ALA A 342 -156.89 -16.26 -21.49
C ALA A 342 -156.69 -16.96 -22.86
N THR A 343 -155.54 -16.71 -23.52
CA THR A 343 -155.19 -17.44 -24.75
C THR A 343 -154.79 -18.90 -24.50
N ALA A 344 -154.27 -19.24 -23.32
CA ALA A 344 -154.02 -20.63 -22.92
C ALA A 344 -155.32 -21.40 -22.67
N ALA A 345 -156.34 -20.80 -22.06
CA ALA A 345 -157.65 -21.42 -21.88
C ALA A 345 -158.34 -21.69 -23.24
N ALA A 346 -158.39 -20.69 -24.12
CA ALA A 346 -158.94 -20.84 -25.47
C ALA A 346 -158.12 -21.82 -26.33
N ALA A 347 -156.78 -21.82 -26.19
CA ALA A 347 -155.92 -22.79 -26.84
C ALA A 347 -156.03 -24.18 -26.22
N GLN A 348 -156.42 -24.34 -24.96
CA GLN A 348 -156.60 -25.64 -24.31
C GLN A 348 -157.94 -26.26 -24.72
N GLU A 349 -159.03 -25.50 -24.77
CA GLU A 349 -160.31 -25.96 -25.33
C GLU A 349 -160.17 -26.30 -26.83
N THR A 350 -159.44 -25.47 -27.58
CA THR A 350 -159.10 -25.78 -28.98
C THR A 350 -158.15 -26.97 -29.08
N ARG A 351 -157.22 -27.18 -28.13
CA ARG A 351 -156.35 -28.38 -28.06
C ARG A 351 -157.11 -29.62 -27.63
N GLU A 352 -158.18 -29.55 -26.87
CA GLU A 352 -158.99 -30.72 -26.50
C GLU A 352 -159.96 -31.09 -27.63
N GLN A 353 -160.56 -30.12 -28.31
CA GLN A 353 -161.36 -30.38 -29.51
C GLN A 353 -160.48 -30.79 -30.71
N SER A 354 -159.28 -30.22 -30.85
CA SER A 354 -158.31 -30.72 -31.83
C SER A 354 -157.64 -32.01 -31.39
N ALA A 355 -157.45 -32.32 -30.10
CA ALA A 355 -156.98 -33.63 -29.63
C ALA A 355 -158.08 -34.70 -29.72
N GLN A 356 -159.37 -34.35 -29.73
CA GLN A 356 -160.43 -35.30 -30.06
C GLN A 356 -160.52 -35.53 -31.58
N ARG A 357 -160.27 -34.49 -32.40
CA ARG A 357 -160.16 -34.62 -33.86
C ARG A 357 -158.86 -35.26 -34.32
N VAL A 358 -157.77 -35.06 -33.59
CA VAL A 358 -156.46 -35.69 -33.76
C VAL A 358 -156.52 -37.10 -33.20
N ALA A 359 -157.02 -37.39 -32.01
CA ALA A 359 -157.28 -38.78 -31.57
C ALA A 359 -158.36 -39.52 -32.41
N ALA A 360 -159.20 -38.83 -33.18
CA ALA A 360 -160.09 -39.46 -34.17
C ALA A 360 -159.45 -39.57 -35.57
N ALA A 361 -158.52 -38.68 -35.90
CA ALA A 361 -157.65 -38.76 -37.08
C ALA A 361 -156.46 -39.69 -36.86
N GLU A 362 -156.08 -39.99 -35.61
CA GLU A 362 -155.08 -40.94 -35.12
C GLU A 362 -155.78 -42.27 -34.91
N ARG A 363 -156.98 -42.39 -34.34
CA ARG A 363 -157.75 -43.64 -34.50
C ARG A 363 -158.26 -43.88 -35.93
N ARG A 364 -157.98 -42.98 -36.88
CA ARG A 364 -158.06 -43.20 -38.33
C ARG A 364 -156.68 -43.31 -38.98
N ALA A 365 -155.61 -42.74 -38.41
CA ALA A 365 -154.23 -42.90 -38.83
C ALA A 365 -153.65 -44.20 -38.28
N GLU A 366 -153.77 -44.58 -37.01
CA GLU A 366 -153.62 -45.94 -36.46
C GLU A 366 -154.53 -46.98 -37.14
N ARG A 367 -155.65 -46.59 -37.77
CA ARG A 367 -156.40 -47.50 -38.66
C ARG A 367 -155.92 -47.47 -40.11
N ALA A 368 -155.37 -46.35 -40.58
CA ALA A 368 -154.69 -46.21 -41.86
C ALA A 368 -153.19 -46.55 -41.80
N GLU A 369 -152.65 -46.87 -40.62
CA GLU A 369 -151.31 -47.29 -40.21
C GLU A 369 -151.45 -48.69 -39.64
N ALA A 370 -152.58 -49.15 -39.10
CA ALA A 370 -152.87 -50.59 -39.12
C ALA A 370 -153.15 -51.04 -40.57
N SER A 371 -153.83 -50.24 -41.39
CA SER A 371 -153.96 -50.49 -42.83
C SER A 371 -152.74 -50.09 -43.64
N ALA A 372 -151.84 -49.22 -43.18
CA ALA A 372 -150.53 -48.97 -43.80
C ALA A 372 -149.37 -49.68 -43.10
N GLU A 373 -149.58 -50.45 -42.04
CA GLU A 373 -148.71 -51.54 -41.59
C GLU A 373 -149.27 -52.86 -42.09
N THR A 374 -150.55 -52.96 -42.48
CA THR A 374 -151.02 -54.03 -43.36
C THR A 374 -150.55 -53.74 -44.79
N LEU A 375 -150.70 -52.52 -45.33
CA LEU A 375 -150.16 -52.13 -46.64
C LEU A 375 -148.65 -51.87 -46.64
N THR A 376 -147.98 -51.59 -45.51
CA THR A 376 -146.50 -51.65 -45.42
C THR A 376 -146.04 -53.00 -44.90
N ALA A 377 -146.89 -53.92 -44.46
CA ALA A 377 -146.58 -55.35 -44.44
C ALA A 377 -146.91 -56.01 -45.78
N GLU A 378 -147.73 -55.41 -46.65
CA GLU A 378 -147.98 -55.84 -48.04
C GLU A 378 -147.05 -55.13 -49.01
N ILE A 379 -146.48 -53.98 -48.66
CA ILE A 379 -145.38 -53.30 -49.36
C ILE A 379 -144.03 -53.61 -48.70
N LYS A 380 -143.96 -54.15 -47.48
CA LYS A 380 -142.79 -54.94 -47.02
C LYS A 380 -142.95 -56.43 -47.32
N ARG A 381 -144.13 -56.97 -47.64
CA ARG A 381 -144.22 -58.22 -48.41
C ARG A 381 -143.80 -57.87 -49.83
N GLU A 382 -144.50 -57.06 -50.62
CA GLU A 382 -144.01 -56.70 -51.96
C GLU A 382 -142.61 -56.07 -52.02
N ARG A 383 -142.04 -55.39 -51.02
CA ARG A 383 -140.61 -54.98 -51.08
C ARG A 383 -139.66 -55.92 -50.40
N ALA A 384 -140.02 -56.68 -49.37
CA ALA A 384 -139.17 -57.81 -48.98
C ALA A 384 -139.39 -59.01 -49.90
N ASP A 385 -140.37 -59.03 -50.79
CA ASP A 385 -140.67 -60.08 -51.76
C ASP A 385 -140.27 -59.62 -53.15
N VAL A 386 -140.28 -58.33 -53.52
CA VAL A 386 -139.56 -57.81 -54.71
C VAL A 386 -138.10 -57.49 -54.38
N GLU A 387 -137.66 -57.48 -53.12
CA GLU A 387 -136.24 -57.47 -52.73
C GLU A 387 -135.74 -58.83 -52.24
N ARG A 388 -136.59 -59.75 -51.73
CA ARG A 388 -136.26 -61.18 -51.74
C ARG A 388 -136.40 -61.75 -53.15
N GLU A 389 -137.22 -61.23 -54.05
CA GLU A 389 -137.18 -61.58 -55.47
C GLU A 389 -136.12 -60.76 -56.19
N ARG A 390 -135.76 -59.50 -55.88
CA ARG A 390 -134.56 -58.91 -56.51
C ARG A 390 -133.27 -59.47 -55.95
N LYS A 391 -133.21 -59.91 -54.69
CA LYS A 391 -132.04 -60.62 -54.15
C LYS A 391 -132.10 -62.11 -54.41
N ALA A 392 -133.24 -62.76 -54.61
CA ALA A 392 -133.34 -64.14 -55.11
C ALA A 392 -133.54 -64.21 -56.64
N ILE A 393 -133.66 -63.11 -57.37
CA ILE A 393 -133.42 -63.01 -58.82
C ILE A 393 -132.01 -62.45 -59.02
N ALA A 394 -131.39 -61.70 -58.12
CA ALA A 394 -129.93 -61.50 -58.20
C ALA A 394 -129.18 -62.77 -57.76
N VAL A 395 -129.62 -63.46 -56.70
CA VAL A 395 -129.03 -64.73 -56.25
C VAL A 395 -129.57 -65.92 -57.01
N ALA A 396 -130.83 -65.98 -57.50
CA ALA A 396 -131.16 -67.00 -58.51
C ALA A 396 -130.66 -66.62 -59.89
N HIS A 397 -130.67 -65.39 -60.41
CA HIS A 397 -129.98 -65.13 -61.70
C HIS A 397 -128.45 -65.24 -61.56
N ALA A 398 -127.85 -65.11 -60.37
CA ALA A 398 -126.45 -65.52 -60.15
C ALA A 398 -126.31 -67.03 -59.97
N ALA A 399 -127.24 -67.72 -59.28
CA ALA A 399 -127.25 -69.17 -59.08
C ALA A 399 -127.89 -69.94 -60.25
N GLN A 400 -128.42 -69.26 -61.27
CA GLN A 400 -129.08 -69.73 -62.49
C GLN A 400 -128.31 -69.20 -63.70
N VAL A 401 -127.53 -68.13 -63.60
CA VAL A 401 -126.32 -68.01 -64.42
C VAL A 401 -125.30 -69.04 -63.95
N GLN A 402 -125.08 -69.28 -62.65
CA GLN A 402 -124.23 -70.40 -62.19
C GLN A 402 -124.88 -71.77 -62.38
N ALA A 403 -126.21 -71.94 -62.32
CA ALA A 403 -126.85 -73.21 -62.66
C ALA A 403 -127.06 -73.37 -64.16
N VAL A 404 -127.10 -72.32 -64.98
CA VAL A 404 -127.06 -72.45 -66.45
C VAL A 404 -125.62 -72.47 -66.95
N THR A 405 -124.60 -71.97 -66.23
CA THR A 405 -123.19 -72.30 -66.55
C THR A 405 -122.80 -73.65 -66.00
N THR A 406 -123.24 -74.09 -64.82
CA THR A 406 -123.01 -75.50 -64.40
C THR A 406 -123.94 -76.49 -65.08
N GLN A 407 -125.14 -76.10 -65.57
CA GLN A 407 -125.91 -76.92 -66.51
C GLN A 407 -125.43 -76.76 -67.96
N ALA A 408 -124.80 -75.66 -68.38
CA ALA A 408 -124.10 -75.61 -69.67
C ALA A 408 -122.86 -76.47 -69.57
N GLU A 409 -121.93 -76.25 -68.64
CA GLU A 409 -120.78 -77.12 -68.38
C GLU A 409 -121.15 -78.57 -68.02
N ALA A 410 -122.36 -78.87 -67.54
CA ALA A 410 -122.83 -80.25 -67.34
C ALA A 410 -123.71 -80.77 -68.48
N ALA A 411 -124.20 -79.93 -69.40
CA ALA A 411 -124.80 -80.29 -70.68
C ALA A 411 -123.73 -80.37 -71.78
N GLU A 412 -122.60 -79.71 -71.59
CA GLU A 412 -121.35 -79.73 -72.33
C GLU A 412 -120.56 -80.93 -71.83
N ARG A 413 -120.33 -81.12 -70.52
CA ARG A 413 -119.89 -82.43 -69.99
C ARG A 413 -120.94 -83.55 -70.05
N ARG A 414 -122.12 -83.33 -70.66
CA ARG A 414 -123.04 -84.38 -71.15
C ARG A 414 -123.11 -84.44 -72.67
N ALA A 415 -122.75 -83.38 -73.41
CA ALA A 415 -122.55 -83.37 -74.84
C ALA A 415 -121.21 -84.03 -75.14
N GLU A 416 -120.09 -83.55 -74.60
CA GLU A 416 -118.80 -84.25 -74.55
C GLU A 416 -118.94 -85.69 -74.05
N ARG A 417 -119.77 -85.98 -73.05
CA ARG A 417 -120.01 -87.38 -72.65
C ARG A 417 -120.94 -88.15 -73.57
N ALA A 418 -121.90 -87.53 -74.24
CA ALA A 418 -122.73 -88.18 -75.26
C ALA A 418 -122.03 -88.24 -76.63
N GLU A 419 -120.99 -87.44 -76.84
CA GLU A 419 -120.13 -87.35 -78.02
C GLU A 419 -118.96 -88.30 -77.82
N GLN A 420 -118.37 -88.39 -76.62
CA GLN A 420 -117.55 -89.53 -76.20
C GLN A 420 -118.36 -90.82 -76.15
N GLN A 421 -119.63 -90.83 -75.73
CA GLN A 421 -120.48 -92.03 -75.84
C GLN A 421 -120.83 -92.31 -77.30
N ALA A 422 -121.03 -91.31 -78.16
CA ALA A 422 -121.24 -91.50 -79.60
C ALA A 422 -119.95 -91.80 -80.37
N ASP A 423 -118.78 -91.53 -79.81
CA ASP A 423 -117.45 -91.91 -80.30
C ASP A 423 -116.97 -93.22 -79.68
N ILE A 424 -117.51 -93.65 -78.53
CA ILE A 424 -117.35 -94.99 -77.97
C ILE A 424 -118.33 -95.93 -78.64
N GLU A 425 -119.64 -95.64 -78.71
CA GLU A 425 -120.59 -96.33 -79.58
C GLU A 425 -120.22 -96.17 -81.05
N GLY A 426 -119.55 -95.09 -81.42
CA GLY A 426 -118.99 -94.86 -82.75
C GLY A 426 -117.72 -95.66 -82.97
N ALA A 427 -116.86 -95.84 -81.96
CA ALA A 427 -115.69 -96.72 -82.01
C ALA A 427 -116.08 -98.19 -81.89
N GLU A 428 -117.15 -98.53 -81.19
CA GLU A 428 -117.77 -99.85 -81.12
C GLU A 428 -118.52 -100.14 -82.40
N ARG A 429 -119.24 -99.18 -83.01
CA ARG A 429 -119.75 -99.34 -84.39
C ARG A 429 -118.64 -99.36 -85.41
N ARG A 430 -117.54 -98.60 -85.27
CA ARG A 430 -116.36 -98.67 -86.15
C ARG A 430 -115.55 -99.94 -85.89
N ALA A 431 -115.58 -100.53 -84.69
CA ALA A 431 -114.95 -101.80 -84.37
C ALA A 431 -115.81 -103.01 -84.74
N LEU A 432 -117.14 -102.89 -84.67
CA LEU A 432 -118.11 -103.85 -85.20
C LEU A 432 -118.17 -103.76 -86.73
N THR A 433 -118.03 -102.55 -87.31
CA THR A 433 -117.88 -102.36 -88.76
C THR A 433 -116.51 -102.82 -89.21
N ALA A 434 -115.43 -102.60 -88.45
CA ALA A 434 -114.13 -103.18 -88.73
C ALA A 434 -114.12 -104.70 -88.49
N GLN A 435 -114.88 -105.25 -87.54
CA GLN A 435 -115.09 -106.70 -87.42
C GLN A 435 -115.94 -107.23 -88.58
N VAL A 436 -116.93 -106.49 -89.08
CA VAL A 436 -117.71 -106.87 -90.27
C VAL A 436 -116.91 -106.67 -91.56
N GLU A 437 -116.00 -105.70 -91.65
CA GLU A 437 -115.06 -105.53 -92.76
C GLU A 437 -113.91 -106.53 -92.69
N GLN A 438 -113.45 -106.90 -91.50
CA GLN A 438 -112.48 -107.97 -91.28
C GLN A 438 -113.13 -109.33 -91.59
N LEU A 439 -114.36 -109.58 -91.16
CA LEU A 439 -115.13 -110.76 -91.57
C LEU A 439 -115.48 -110.74 -93.07
N ARG A 440 -115.65 -109.58 -93.70
CA ARG A 440 -115.76 -109.47 -95.17
C ARG A 440 -114.42 -109.72 -95.89
N ALA A 441 -113.30 -109.25 -95.34
CA ALA A 441 -111.97 -109.52 -95.87
C ALA A 441 -111.55 -110.98 -95.68
N GLU A 442 -111.98 -111.62 -94.58
CA GLU A 442 -111.68 -113.02 -94.25
C GLU A 442 -112.60 -114.02 -94.97
N LEU A 443 -113.86 -113.70 -95.26
CA LEU A 443 -114.78 -114.62 -95.95
C LEU A 443 -114.94 -114.40 -97.47
N ALA A 444 -114.78 -113.18 -97.99
CA ALA A 444 -114.90 -112.89 -99.43
C ALA A 444 -113.55 -112.93 -100.18
N ALA A 445 -112.49 -113.41 -99.52
CA ALA A 445 -111.33 -114.01 -100.18
C ALA A 445 -111.59 -115.45 -100.69
N ALA A 446 -112.84 -115.92 -100.65
CA ALA A 446 -113.37 -116.99 -101.47
C ALA A 446 -114.69 -116.52 -102.14
N PRO A 447 -114.97 -116.87 -103.41
CA PRO A 447 -115.52 -115.89 -104.35
C PRO A 447 -117.04 -115.77 -104.40
N GLU A 448 -117.50 -114.51 -104.42
CA GLU A 448 -118.77 -113.94 -104.92
C GLU A 448 -120.11 -114.43 -104.30
N GLN A 449 -121.06 -113.48 -104.18
CA GLN A 449 -122.44 -113.63 -103.65
C GLN A 449 -122.53 -113.74 -102.11
N GLY A 450 -123.59 -113.29 -101.43
CA GLY A 450 -124.77 -112.53 -101.87
C GLY A 450 -125.90 -112.58 -100.83
N GLU A 451 -126.56 -111.43 -100.60
CA GLU A 451 -127.76 -111.25 -99.74
C GLU A 451 -127.65 -111.62 -98.23
N ALA A 452 -128.60 -111.27 -97.35
CA ALA A 452 -129.34 -110.03 -97.06
C ALA A 452 -130.24 -110.33 -95.83
N VAL A 453 -131.19 -109.43 -95.48
CA VAL A 453 -132.44 -109.75 -94.73
C VAL A 453 -132.24 -110.11 -93.23
N GLU A 454 -132.96 -109.58 -92.24
CA GLU A 454 -133.92 -108.46 -92.10
C GLU A 454 -134.20 -108.30 -90.58
N GLN A 455 -135.21 -107.48 -90.19
CA GLN A 455 -136.19 -107.78 -89.11
C GLN A 455 -135.69 -108.40 -87.78
N THR A 456 -136.09 -107.95 -86.59
CA THR A 456 -137.40 -107.41 -86.17
C THR A 456 -137.23 -106.83 -84.76
N ALA A 457 -137.74 -105.65 -84.45
CA ALA A 457 -139.05 -105.39 -83.86
C ALA A 457 -139.27 -105.92 -82.42
N LYS A 458 -139.81 -105.01 -81.57
CA LYS A 458 -140.59 -105.28 -80.34
C LYS A 458 -139.80 -105.90 -79.15
N PRO A 459 -140.40 -105.99 -77.95
CA PRO A 459 -141.50 -105.22 -77.34
C PRO A 459 -140.97 -104.64 -75.98
N PRO A 460 -141.55 -104.85 -74.77
CA PRO A 460 -142.93 -104.67 -74.26
C PRO A 460 -142.96 -103.61 -73.08
N VAL A 461 -144.05 -102.88 -72.79
CA VAL A 461 -145.05 -103.17 -71.71
C VAL A 461 -144.65 -102.87 -70.22
N ARG A 462 -145.38 -101.90 -69.61
CA ARG A 462 -145.97 -101.85 -68.23
C ARG A 462 -145.20 -101.45 -66.95
N ARG A 463 -146.02 -100.80 -66.08
CA ARG A 463 -146.16 -100.90 -64.59
C ARG A 463 -145.12 -100.14 -63.74
N ARG A 464 -145.57 -99.17 -62.92
CA ARG A 464 -146.16 -99.25 -61.53
C ARG A 464 -145.09 -99.55 -60.46
N PRO A 465 -145.14 -98.96 -59.24
CA PRO A 465 -146.34 -98.96 -58.37
C PRO A 465 -146.63 -97.61 -57.62
N ARG A 466 -147.69 -97.51 -56.80
CA ARG A 466 -147.71 -97.38 -55.30
C ARG A 466 -146.63 -96.44 -54.74
N GLY A 467 -146.90 -95.52 -53.81
CA GLY A 467 -147.83 -95.46 -52.66
C GLY A 467 -147.05 -94.76 -51.52
N ASP A 468 -147.59 -94.16 -50.46
CA ASP A 468 -148.94 -94.06 -49.90
C ASP A 468 -149.12 -92.63 -49.29
N ALA A 469 -150.32 -92.08 -49.12
CA ALA A 469 -151.06 -91.93 -47.83
C ALA A 469 -150.23 -91.38 -46.63
N ALA A 470 -150.69 -90.46 -45.78
CA ALA A 470 -151.94 -89.67 -45.68
C ALA A 470 -151.77 -88.58 -44.57
N LYS A 471 -152.79 -87.71 -44.44
CA LYS A 471 -153.07 -86.79 -43.30
C LYS A 471 -152.13 -85.62 -43.06
#